data_AF-A0A2N1TS55-F1
#
_entry.id   AF-A0A2N1TS55-F1
#
_cell.length_a   1.000
_cell.length_b   1.000
_cell.length_c   1.000
_cell.angle_alpha   90.00
_cell.angle_beta   90.00
_cell.angle_gamma   90.00
#
_symmetry.space_group_name_H-M   'P 1'
#
loop_
_entity.id
_entity.type
_entity.pdbx_description
1 polymer ?
#
loop_
_entity_poly.entity_id
_entity_poly.type
_entity_poly.pdbx_seq_one_letter_code
_entity_poly.pdbx_strand_id
1 'polypeptide(L)'
;MYRVLIIVVLTFVASGVFAIPYQVGDYKLDVTVRNSAMNLIPDSKVSFYRYDQSSFIAEARATGYKTMTKRIEIKPNQFVYKSEVVLPDLERKLYIVDHNHKVLASAYLRTEQFGFPGDHYGLTAHIPVEMWNPAPERVEVFDSFWGSPLKQTCKIEEIEGFYKVSLSIKRKAVKWSGSKIYVVFRTVALPSPQIVGRYLKQLDRLSANADRPLGSEEALTSYIYNNYGEQASGIEGQLPAVYEKYQAARERFSQLHRE
;
A
#
# COMPACT_ATOMS: atom_id res chain seq x y z
N MET A 1 35.92 -26.48 -11.12
CA MET A 1 34.79 -26.73 -10.19
C MET A 1 34.60 -25.53 -9.25
N TYR A 2 34.42 -24.31 -9.80
CA TYR A 2 34.35 -23.05 -9.01
C TYR A 2 33.18 -22.14 -9.39
N ARG A 3 32.39 -22.48 -10.43
CA ARG A 3 31.24 -21.67 -10.88
C ARG A 3 29.94 -21.96 -10.13
N VAL A 4 29.83 -23.11 -9.47
CA VAL A 4 28.61 -23.50 -8.73
C VAL A 4 28.58 -22.93 -7.30
N LEU A 5 29.75 -22.59 -6.73
CA LEU A 5 29.84 -22.09 -5.35
C LEU A 5 29.43 -20.61 -5.21
N ILE A 6 29.56 -19.80 -6.27
CA ILE A 6 29.26 -18.35 -6.23
C ILE A 6 27.75 -18.08 -6.26
N ILE A 7 26.93 -18.99 -6.81
CA ILE A 7 25.47 -18.81 -6.90
C ILE A 7 24.78 -19.11 -5.55
N VAL A 8 25.38 -19.95 -4.70
CA VAL A 8 24.82 -20.31 -3.39
C VAL A 8 25.07 -19.20 -2.34
N VAL A 9 26.13 -18.42 -2.48
CA VAL A 9 26.42 -17.30 -1.56
C VAL A 9 25.58 -16.06 -1.88
N LEU A 10 25.24 -15.83 -3.15
CA LEU A 10 24.39 -14.71 -3.59
C LEU A 10 22.88 -14.93 -3.36
N THR A 11 22.44 -16.17 -3.13
CA THR A 11 21.03 -16.49 -2.83
C THR A 11 20.70 -16.47 -1.33
N PHE A 12 21.71 -16.43 -0.45
CA PHE A 12 21.53 -16.42 1.01
C PHE A 12 21.54 -15.03 1.66
N VAL A 13 21.68 -13.95 0.89
CA VAL A 13 21.30 -12.60 1.35
C VAL A 13 19.81 -12.40 1.14
N ALA A 14 19.01 -13.41 1.50
CA ALA A 14 17.58 -13.28 1.66
C ALA A 14 17.37 -12.55 2.99
N SER A 15 17.23 -11.22 2.93
CA SER A 15 16.35 -10.39 3.76
C SER A 15 16.11 -10.89 5.19
N GLY A 16 17.17 -11.17 5.94
CA GLY A 16 17.04 -11.47 7.36
C GLY A 16 16.76 -10.16 8.09
N VAL A 17 15.54 -9.99 8.60
CA VAL A 17 15.23 -8.92 9.54
C VAL A 17 15.87 -9.31 10.87
N PHE A 18 17.15 -8.99 11.03
CA PHE A 18 17.90 -9.22 12.26
C PHE A 18 17.72 -8.04 13.21
N ALA A 19 17.54 -8.33 14.49
CA ALA A 19 17.68 -7.32 15.52
C ALA A 19 19.15 -6.87 15.58
N ILE A 20 19.39 -5.58 15.39
CA ILE A 20 20.75 -5.01 15.41
C ILE A 20 21.08 -4.68 16.88
N PRO A 21 22.12 -5.29 17.48
CA PRO A 21 22.52 -4.93 18.83
C PRO A 21 23.17 -3.53 18.82
N TYR A 22 22.63 -2.62 19.62
CA TYR A 22 23.20 -1.28 19.81
C TYR A 22 23.91 -1.21 21.17
N GLN A 23 25.13 -0.68 21.16
CA GLN A 23 25.89 -0.41 22.38
C GLN A 23 25.73 1.05 22.78
N VAL A 24 25.23 1.30 23.99
CA VAL A 24 25.11 2.64 24.58
C VAL A 24 25.89 2.65 25.88
N GLY A 25 27.13 3.12 25.85
CA GLY A 25 28.07 2.95 26.96
C GLY A 25 28.38 1.46 27.21
N ASP A 26 28.20 1.00 28.45
CA ASP A 26 28.46 -0.39 28.86
C ASP A 26 27.29 -1.35 28.61
N TYR A 27 26.19 -0.84 28.02
CA TYR A 27 24.94 -1.58 27.88
C TYR A 27 24.73 -2.06 26.45
N LYS A 28 24.33 -3.32 26.29
CA LYS A 28 23.92 -3.93 25.03
C LYS A 28 22.39 -3.98 24.95
N LEU A 29 21.81 -3.25 24.00
CA LEU A 29 20.38 -3.26 23.74
C LEU A 29 20.08 -4.03 22.45
N ASP A 30 19.19 -5.00 22.57
CA ASP A 30 18.67 -5.82 21.48
C ASP A 30 17.18 -5.50 21.35
N VAL A 31 16.81 -4.77 20.29
CA VAL A 31 15.43 -4.37 20.05
C VAL A 31 14.89 -4.98 18.78
N THR A 32 13.78 -5.69 18.93
CA THR A 32 12.98 -6.19 17.82
C THR A 32 11.81 -5.25 17.57
N VAL A 33 11.61 -4.87 16.31
CA VAL A 33 10.52 -4.00 15.89
C VAL A 33 9.49 -4.80 15.10
N ARG A 34 8.22 -4.70 15.51
CA ARG A 34 7.11 -5.44 14.90
C ARG A 34 5.92 -4.54 14.60
N ASN A 35 5.01 -5.04 13.76
CA ASN A 35 3.71 -4.41 13.56
C ASN A 35 2.67 -4.96 14.55
N SER A 36 1.43 -4.45 14.45
CA SER A 36 0.28 -4.87 15.25
C SER A 36 -0.08 -6.37 15.12
N ALA A 37 0.29 -7.01 14.00
CA ALA A 37 0.11 -8.43 13.76
C ALA A 37 1.33 -9.28 14.19
N MET A 38 2.29 -8.70 14.92
CA MET A 38 3.53 -9.34 15.37
C MET A 38 4.45 -9.84 14.24
N ASN A 39 4.30 -9.30 13.03
CA ASN A 39 5.24 -9.51 11.93
C ASN A 39 6.45 -8.58 12.08
N LEU A 40 7.63 -9.08 11.72
CA LEU A 40 8.83 -8.26 11.61
C LEU A 40 8.65 -7.21 10.52
N ILE A 41 9.05 -5.97 10.82
CA ILE A 41 8.99 -4.88 9.84
C ILE A 41 10.37 -4.76 9.18
N PRO A 42 10.49 -5.02 7.86
CA PRO A 42 11.75 -4.81 7.16
C PRO A 42 12.10 -3.32 7.15
N ASP A 43 13.40 -3.03 7.14
CA ASP A 43 13.96 -1.66 7.15
C ASP A 43 13.56 -0.78 8.36
N SER A 44 13.08 -1.39 9.45
CA SER A 44 12.86 -0.65 10.70
C SER A 44 14.18 -0.06 11.20
N LYS A 45 14.14 1.19 11.64
CA LYS A 45 15.29 1.89 12.24
C LYS A 45 15.00 2.12 13.71
N VAL A 46 15.98 1.82 14.55
CA VAL A 46 15.92 2.12 15.97
C VAL A 46 17.07 3.06 16.31
N SER A 47 16.74 4.15 17.00
CA SER A 47 17.69 5.09 17.56
C SER A 47 17.63 4.98 19.08
N PHE A 48 18.80 4.93 19.70
CA PHE A 48 18.92 4.81 21.15
C PHE A 48 19.68 5.99 21.71
N TYR A 49 19.22 6.48 22.84
CA TYR A 49 19.94 7.46 23.62
C TYR A 49 19.65 7.25 25.10
N ARG A 50 20.67 7.51 25.92
CA ARG A 50 20.50 7.57 27.36
C ARG A 50 19.65 8.78 27.69
N TYR A 51 18.52 8.56 28.36
CA TYR A 51 17.62 9.66 28.73
C TYR A 51 18.03 10.28 30.06
N ASP A 52 18.31 9.44 31.05
CA ASP A 52 18.78 9.85 32.38
C ASP A 52 19.72 8.78 32.99
N GLN A 53 20.01 8.90 34.29
CA GLN A 53 20.86 7.94 34.98
C GLN A 53 20.21 6.56 35.15
N SER A 54 18.88 6.49 35.05
CA SER A 54 18.05 5.32 35.35
C SER A 54 17.37 4.70 34.13
N SER A 55 17.50 5.28 32.92
CA SER A 55 16.75 4.80 31.76
C SER A 55 17.35 5.17 30.40
N PHE A 56 17.03 4.34 29.41
CA PHE A 56 17.22 4.58 27.99
C PHE A 56 15.89 4.88 27.31
N ILE A 57 15.94 5.60 26.20
CA ILE A 57 14.85 5.67 25.23
C ILE A 57 15.27 4.95 23.97
N ALA A 58 14.40 4.03 23.52
CA ALA A 58 14.44 3.45 22.19
C ALA A 58 13.37 4.12 21.33
N GLU A 59 13.78 4.87 20.30
CA GLU A 59 12.89 5.41 19.29
C GLU A 59 12.93 4.51 18.06
N ALA A 60 11.81 3.84 17.77
CA ALA A 60 11.67 2.97 16.62
C ALA A 60 10.78 3.61 15.55
N ARG A 61 11.22 3.53 14.29
CA ARG A 61 10.49 4.07 13.14
C ARG A 61 10.60 3.15 11.93
N ALA A 62 9.55 3.12 11.13
CA ALA A 62 9.52 2.43 9.84
C ALA A 62 8.63 3.18 8.86
N THR A 63 8.86 2.98 7.56
CA THR A 63 8.06 3.63 6.52
C THR A 63 6.60 3.15 6.59
N GLY A 64 5.64 4.09 6.59
CA GLY A 64 4.21 3.75 6.61
C GLY A 64 3.68 3.29 7.98
N TYR A 65 4.45 3.53 9.05
CA TYR A 65 4.07 3.30 10.44
C TYR A 65 4.21 4.58 11.26
N LYS A 66 3.51 4.66 12.40
CA LYS A 66 3.71 5.71 13.39
C LYS A 66 4.97 5.41 14.20
N THR A 67 5.86 6.39 14.32
CA THR A 67 7.05 6.30 15.18
C THR A 67 6.65 6.08 16.64
N MET A 68 7.37 5.22 17.34
CA MET A 68 7.13 4.94 18.76
C MET A 68 8.41 5.14 19.57
N THR A 69 8.25 5.65 20.78
CA THR A 69 9.30 5.71 21.78
C THR A 69 8.96 4.76 22.93
N LYS A 70 9.98 4.04 23.42
CA LYS A 70 9.85 3.15 24.58
C LYS A 70 10.96 3.46 25.57
N ARG A 71 10.57 3.73 26.82
CA ARG A 71 11.50 3.88 27.93
C ARG A 71 11.88 2.50 28.47
N ILE A 72 13.17 2.28 28.68
CA ILE A 72 13.72 1.04 29.24
C ILE A 72 14.48 1.41 30.50
N GLU A 73 14.02 0.92 31.64
CA GLU A 73 14.66 1.18 32.93
C GLU A 73 15.95 0.37 33.09
N ILE A 74 16.99 1.03 33.59
CA ILE A 74 18.28 0.43 33.94
C ILE A 74 18.12 -0.26 35.28
N LYS A 75 18.40 -1.56 35.32
CA LYS A 75 18.41 -2.35 36.54
C LYS A 75 19.84 -2.57 37.05
N PRO A 76 20.05 -2.58 38.38
CA PRO A 76 21.35 -2.91 38.96
C PRO A 76 21.85 -4.26 38.42
N ASN A 77 23.15 -4.33 38.11
CA ASN A 77 23.83 -5.53 37.60
C ASN A 77 23.28 -6.11 36.28
N GLN A 78 22.50 -5.32 35.51
CA GLN A 78 22.02 -5.73 34.20
C GLN A 78 22.66 -4.89 33.09
N PHE A 79 23.43 -5.56 32.23
CA PHE A 79 24.16 -4.95 31.12
C PHE A 79 23.56 -5.27 29.74
N VAL A 80 22.67 -6.25 29.65
CA VAL A 80 22.00 -6.66 28.41
C VAL A 80 20.49 -6.50 28.54
N TYR A 81 19.88 -5.79 27.59
CA TYR A 81 18.44 -5.53 27.55
C TYR A 81 17.87 -6.04 26.24
N LYS A 82 16.83 -6.88 26.34
CA LYS A 82 16.02 -7.30 25.21
C LYS A 82 14.66 -6.61 25.31
N SER A 83 14.24 -5.95 24.23
CA SER A 83 12.96 -5.26 24.22
C SER A 83 12.27 -5.36 22.87
N GLU A 84 10.96 -5.45 22.91
CA GLU A 84 10.12 -5.39 21.72
C GLU A 84 9.41 -4.04 21.63
N VAL A 85 9.40 -3.46 20.43
CA VAL A 85 8.66 -2.24 20.12
C VAL A 85 7.67 -2.53 18.99
N VAL A 86 6.39 -2.35 19.27
CA VAL A 86 5.32 -2.52 18.29
C VAL A 86 5.00 -1.16 17.69
N LEU A 87 5.14 -1.03 16.38
CA LEU A 87 4.78 0.18 15.64
C LEU A 87 3.32 0.10 15.19
N PRO A 88 2.46 1.05 15.59
CA PRO A 88 1.10 1.11 15.11
C PRO A 88 1.03 1.61 13.67
N ASP A 89 -0.04 1.23 12.99
CA ASP A 89 -0.35 1.69 11.65
C ASP A 89 -0.64 3.20 11.63
N LEU A 90 -0.45 3.84 10.48
CA LEU A 90 -0.90 5.21 10.29
C LEU A 90 -2.43 5.26 10.26
N GLU A 91 -3.02 6.17 11.02
CA GLU A 91 -4.47 6.36 11.03
C GLU A 91 -4.95 6.87 9.66
N ARG A 92 -5.93 6.14 9.09
CA ARG A 92 -6.55 6.45 7.80
C ARG A 92 -8.05 6.26 7.90
N LYS A 93 -8.81 7.19 7.31
CA LYS A 93 -10.25 7.03 7.14
C LYS A 93 -10.48 6.16 5.91
N LEU A 94 -11.13 5.03 6.09
CA LEU A 94 -11.36 4.07 5.03
C LEU A 94 -12.81 4.11 4.57
N TYR A 95 -13.02 4.05 3.26
CA TYR A 95 -14.34 4.06 2.65
C TYR A 95 -14.45 2.94 1.63
N ILE A 96 -15.60 2.26 1.61
CA ILE A 96 -15.98 1.39 0.48
C ILE A 96 -17.00 2.13 -0.36
N VAL A 97 -16.68 2.28 -1.63
CA VAL A 97 -17.54 2.96 -2.60
C VAL A 97 -17.62 2.15 -3.88
N ASP A 98 -18.66 2.41 -4.68
CA ASP A 98 -18.63 2.01 -6.07
C ASP A 98 -17.75 2.93 -6.91
N HIS A 99 -17.55 2.56 -8.17
CA HIS A 99 -16.84 3.37 -9.16
C HIS A 99 -17.47 4.74 -9.42
N ASN A 100 -18.70 5.01 -8.98
CA ASN A 100 -19.34 6.32 -9.03
C ASN A 100 -19.18 7.11 -7.70
N HIS A 101 -18.34 6.63 -6.78
CA HIS A 101 -18.12 7.17 -5.43
C HIS A 101 -19.35 7.14 -4.52
N LYS A 102 -20.35 6.30 -4.80
CA LYS A 102 -21.46 6.04 -3.90
C LYS A 102 -21.04 5.02 -2.85
N VAL A 103 -21.32 5.31 -1.57
CA VAL A 103 -20.99 4.40 -0.47
C VAL A 103 -21.78 3.09 -0.61
N LEU A 104 -21.09 1.97 -0.48
CA LEU A 104 -21.70 0.64 -0.46
C LEU A 104 -22.03 0.25 0.98
N ALA A 105 -23.24 0.60 1.43
CA ALA A 105 -23.65 0.44 2.84
C ALA A 105 -23.62 -1.02 3.33
N SER A 106 -23.86 -1.99 2.45
CA SER A 106 -23.85 -3.42 2.78
C SER A 106 -22.45 -4.05 2.76
N ALA A 107 -21.41 -3.28 2.41
CA ALA A 107 -20.03 -3.72 2.39
C ALA A 107 -19.26 -3.13 3.57
N TYR A 108 -18.30 -3.87 4.12
CA TYR A 108 -17.52 -3.42 5.28
C TYR A 108 -16.03 -3.79 5.17
N LEU A 109 -15.19 -3.04 5.88
CA LEU A 109 -13.74 -3.25 5.94
C LEU A 109 -13.32 -3.80 7.29
N ARG A 110 -12.34 -4.70 7.26
CA ARG A 110 -11.50 -5.02 8.42
C ARG A 110 -10.11 -4.48 8.17
N THR A 111 -9.53 -3.89 9.20
CA THR A 111 -8.19 -3.27 9.19
C THR A 111 -7.13 -4.13 9.85
N GLU A 112 -7.49 -5.35 10.24
CA GLU A 112 -6.57 -6.35 10.76
C GLU A 112 -5.46 -6.61 9.73
N GLN A 113 -4.22 -6.63 10.20
CA GLN A 113 -3.04 -6.82 9.36
C GLN A 113 -2.59 -8.30 9.31
N PHE A 114 -3.38 -9.22 9.87
CA PHE A 114 -3.09 -10.66 9.84
C PHE A 114 -3.05 -11.19 8.40
N GLY A 115 -2.03 -11.98 8.09
CA GLY A 115 -1.83 -12.52 6.74
C GLY A 115 -1.16 -11.56 5.76
N PHE A 116 -0.83 -10.33 6.17
CA PHE A 116 -0.08 -9.38 5.35
C PHE A 116 1.37 -9.22 5.84
N PRO A 117 2.36 -9.23 4.94
CA PRO A 117 3.75 -8.93 5.29
C PRO A 117 3.92 -7.55 5.93
N GLY A 118 4.94 -7.38 6.78
CA GLY A 118 5.20 -6.14 7.53
C GLY A 118 5.55 -4.91 6.67
N ASP A 119 5.94 -5.09 5.42
CA ASP A 119 6.15 -4.02 4.42
C ASP A 119 4.89 -3.64 3.63
N HIS A 120 3.80 -4.36 3.84
CA HIS A 120 2.51 -4.10 3.21
C HIS A 120 1.49 -3.58 4.23
N TYR A 121 0.55 -2.79 3.73
CA TYR A 121 -0.65 -2.38 4.44
C TYR A 121 -1.83 -3.16 3.86
N GLY A 122 -2.42 -4.01 4.69
CA GLY A 122 -3.53 -4.87 4.34
C GLY A 122 -4.87 -4.20 4.51
N LEU A 123 -5.78 -4.48 3.58
CA LEU A 123 -7.19 -4.12 3.65
C LEU A 123 -8.02 -5.36 3.31
N THR A 124 -8.96 -5.73 4.17
CA THR A 124 -9.89 -6.83 3.90
C THR A 124 -11.29 -6.28 3.78
N ALA A 125 -11.81 -6.23 2.55
CA ALA A 125 -13.18 -5.82 2.26
C ALA A 125 -14.09 -7.04 2.16
N HIS A 126 -15.31 -6.93 2.68
CA HIS A 126 -16.37 -7.90 2.48
C HIS A 126 -17.48 -7.21 1.70
N ILE A 127 -17.85 -7.79 0.56
CA ILE A 127 -18.89 -7.27 -0.34
C ILE A 127 -19.91 -8.38 -0.63
N PRO A 128 -21.23 -8.13 -0.54
CA PRO A 128 -22.22 -9.16 -0.83
C PRO A 128 -22.09 -9.70 -2.25
N VAL A 129 -22.28 -11.02 -2.42
CA VAL A 129 -22.15 -11.70 -3.72
C VAL A 129 -23.10 -11.12 -4.76
N GLU A 130 -24.31 -10.75 -4.35
CA GLU A 130 -25.34 -10.19 -5.23
C GLU A 130 -24.98 -8.80 -5.79
N MET A 131 -24.09 -8.06 -5.12
CA MET A 131 -23.77 -6.67 -5.47
C MET A 131 -22.59 -6.53 -6.44
N TRP A 132 -21.78 -7.58 -6.59
CA TRP A 132 -20.51 -7.48 -7.29
C TRP A 132 -20.13 -8.78 -7.97
N ASN A 133 -19.71 -8.68 -9.23
CA ASN A 133 -19.17 -9.82 -9.96
C ASN A 133 -17.63 -9.85 -9.79
N PRO A 134 -17.09 -10.88 -9.11
CA PRO A 134 -15.74 -10.87 -8.55
C PRO A 134 -14.68 -10.93 -9.63
N ALA A 135 -13.81 -9.91 -9.66
CA ALA A 135 -12.60 -9.96 -10.47
C ALA A 135 -11.53 -9.00 -9.91
N PRO A 136 -10.23 -9.36 -9.90
CA PRO A 136 -9.16 -8.51 -9.37
C PRO A 136 -9.09 -7.11 -10.01
N GLU A 137 -9.41 -7.00 -11.30
CA GLU A 137 -9.45 -5.75 -12.07
C GLU A 137 -10.67 -4.88 -11.74
N ARG A 138 -11.70 -5.45 -11.10
CA ARG A 138 -12.95 -4.75 -10.73
C ARG A 138 -12.94 -4.19 -9.31
N VAL A 139 -11.79 -4.21 -8.65
CA VAL A 139 -11.58 -3.58 -7.36
C VAL A 139 -10.26 -2.84 -7.39
N GLU A 140 -10.23 -1.62 -6.88
CA GLU A 140 -9.01 -0.81 -6.82
C GLU A 140 -8.97 -0.01 -5.53
N VAL A 141 -7.77 0.44 -5.14
CA VAL A 141 -7.60 1.28 -3.96
C VAL A 141 -7.03 2.63 -4.37
N PHE A 142 -7.69 3.70 -3.95
CA PHE A 142 -7.26 5.08 -4.21
C PHE A 142 -7.04 5.81 -2.90
N ASP A 143 -6.13 6.79 -2.90
CA ASP A 143 -6.05 7.77 -1.83
C ASP A 143 -6.67 9.11 -2.23
N SER A 144 -6.96 9.94 -1.22
CA SER A 144 -7.55 11.25 -1.44
C SER A 144 -6.59 12.34 -1.90
N PHE A 145 -5.27 12.10 -1.92
CA PHE A 145 -4.28 13.12 -2.22
C PHE A 145 -3.76 12.99 -3.65
N TRP A 146 -3.14 11.86 -3.98
CA TRP A 146 -2.65 11.62 -5.34
C TRP A 146 -3.74 11.12 -6.29
N GLY A 147 -4.77 10.46 -5.76
CA GLY A 147 -5.88 9.96 -6.57
C GLY A 147 -5.44 8.92 -7.61
N SER A 148 -4.34 8.21 -7.33
CA SER A 148 -3.78 7.17 -8.21
C SER A 148 -4.03 5.77 -7.63
N PRO A 149 -4.14 4.74 -8.47
CA PRO A 149 -4.28 3.35 -8.02
C PRO A 149 -3.12 2.91 -7.12
N LEU A 150 -3.44 2.27 -5.99
CA LEU A 150 -2.48 1.84 -4.96
C LEU A 150 -2.43 0.32 -4.74
N LYS A 151 -3.40 -0.44 -5.28
CA LYS A 151 -3.48 -1.89 -5.08
C LYS A 151 -2.27 -2.58 -5.70
N GLN A 152 -1.63 -3.43 -4.91
CA GLN A 152 -0.52 -4.28 -5.36
C GLN A 152 -0.95 -5.72 -5.56
N THR A 153 -1.68 -6.29 -4.59
CA THR A 153 -2.22 -7.64 -4.70
C THR A 153 -3.71 -7.64 -4.39
N CYS A 154 -4.43 -8.62 -4.95
CA CYS A 154 -5.83 -8.85 -4.69
C CYS A 154 -6.07 -10.36 -4.61
N LYS A 155 -6.62 -10.82 -3.49
CA LYS A 155 -7.09 -12.19 -3.31
C LYS A 155 -8.58 -12.15 -3.02
N ILE A 156 -9.36 -12.91 -3.78
CA ILE A 156 -10.82 -12.98 -3.63
C ILE A 156 -11.17 -14.39 -3.16
N GLU A 157 -11.95 -14.46 -2.09
CA GLU A 157 -12.46 -15.70 -1.51
C GLU A 157 -13.97 -15.53 -1.31
N GLU A 158 -14.77 -16.55 -1.62
CA GLU A 158 -16.20 -16.54 -1.30
C GLU A 158 -16.41 -17.13 0.10
N ILE A 159 -17.17 -16.42 0.95
CA ILE A 159 -17.47 -16.79 2.33
C ILE A 159 -18.91 -16.37 2.63
N GLU A 160 -19.78 -17.35 2.86
CA GLU A 160 -21.13 -17.17 3.44
C GLU A 160 -21.90 -15.95 2.89
N GLY A 161 -22.14 -15.90 1.58
CA GLY A 161 -22.91 -14.82 0.94
C GLY A 161 -22.12 -13.52 0.70
N PHE A 162 -20.83 -13.49 1.03
CA PHE A 162 -19.91 -12.40 0.75
C PHE A 162 -18.70 -12.85 -0.07
N TYR A 163 -18.15 -11.94 -0.85
CA TYR A 163 -16.76 -12.02 -1.30
C TYR A 163 -15.86 -11.30 -0.29
N LYS A 164 -14.92 -12.04 0.29
CA LYS A 164 -13.79 -11.52 1.06
C LYS A 164 -12.66 -11.16 0.10
N VAL A 165 -12.37 -9.88 0.02
CA VAL A 165 -11.37 -9.30 -0.88
C VAL A 165 -10.21 -8.77 -0.05
N SER A 166 -9.10 -9.49 -0.09
CA SER A 166 -7.86 -9.13 0.60
C SER A 166 -6.94 -8.36 -0.35
N LEU A 167 -6.75 -7.08 -0.06
CA LEU A 167 -5.96 -6.14 -0.85
C LEU A 167 -4.70 -5.76 -0.09
N SER A 168 -3.58 -5.62 -0.79
CA SER A 168 -2.35 -5.08 -0.21
C SER A 168 -1.91 -3.81 -0.91
N ILE A 169 -1.30 -2.91 -0.14
CA ILE A 169 -0.70 -1.66 -0.60
C ILE A 169 0.72 -1.60 -0.04
N LYS A 170 1.69 -1.07 -0.80
CA LYS A 170 3.02 -0.78 -0.23
C LYS A 170 2.92 0.26 0.88
N ARG A 171 3.55 0.00 2.02
CA ARG A 171 3.64 0.97 3.14
C ARG A 171 4.20 2.33 2.72
N LYS A 172 5.15 2.35 1.76
CA LYS A 172 5.68 3.59 1.17
C LYS A 172 4.58 4.42 0.49
N ALA A 173 3.65 3.79 -0.22
CA ALA A 173 2.54 4.50 -0.84
C ALA A 173 1.58 5.06 0.22
N VAL A 174 1.30 4.30 1.29
CA VAL A 174 0.46 4.77 2.41
C VAL A 174 1.09 5.95 3.16
N LYS A 175 2.43 5.98 3.31
CA LYS A 175 3.11 7.12 3.93
C LYS A 175 2.82 8.44 3.22
N TRP A 176 2.78 8.42 1.89
CA TRP A 176 2.57 9.59 1.05
C TRP A 176 1.12 9.78 0.63
N SER A 177 0.21 8.93 1.11
CA SER A 177 -1.21 9.00 0.82
C SER A 177 -1.91 10.05 1.67
N GLY A 178 -3.06 10.54 1.18
CA GLY A 178 -3.93 11.40 1.96
C GLY A 178 -4.52 10.73 3.21
N SER A 179 -5.27 11.51 4.00
CA SER A 179 -5.91 11.01 5.22
C SER A 179 -7.05 10.02 4.96
N LYS A 180 -7.53 9.91 3.71
CA LYS A 180 -8.59 9.00 3.30
C LYS A 180 -8.09 8.01 2.25
N ILE A 181 -8.55 6.77 2.37
CA ILE A 181 -8.35 5.70 1.39
C ILE A 181 -9.73 5.17 0.98
N TYR A 182 -9.93 4.99 -0.32
CA TYR A 182 -11.14 4.48 -0.93
C TYR A 182 -10.87 3.11 -1.54
N VAL A 183 -11.62 2.11 -1.12
CA VAL A 183 -11.71 0.82 -1.81
C VAL A 183 -12.88 0.94 -2.78
N VAL A 184 -12.57 0.97 -4.07
CA VAL A 184 -13.52 1.24 -5.15
C VAL A 184 -13.87 -0.06 -5.84
N PHE A 185 -15.14 -0.45 -5.77
CA PHE A 185 -15.68 -1.62 -6.46
C PHE A 185 -16.40 -1.22 -7.74
N ARG A 186 -16.07 -1.89 -8.84
CA ARG A 186 -16.81 -1.78 -10.09
C ARG A 186 -18.04 -2.68 -10.04
N THR A 187 -19.13 -2.10 -9.53
CA THR A 187 -20.47 -2.69 -9.54
C THR A 187 -21.10 -2.66 -10.94
N VAL A 188 -22.32 -3.21 -11.06
CA VAL A 188 -23.08 -3.28 -12.32
C VAL A 188 -23.55 -1.92 -12.87
N ALA A 189 -23.51 -0.86 -12.06
CA ALA A 189 -23.89 0.47 -12.53
C ALA A 189 -22.97 0.94 -13.67
N LEU A 190 -23.50 1.78 -14.57
CA LEU A 190 -22.67 2.40 -15.59
C LEU A 190 -21.85 3.54 -14.97
N PRO A 191 -20.58 3.72 -15.38
CA PRO A 191 -19.78 4.84 -14.94
C PRO A 191 -20.36 6.15 -15.46
N SER A 192 -20.59 7.09 -14.55
CA SER A 192 -21.08 8.41 -14.92
C SER A 192 -19.99 9.22 -15.65
N PRO A 193 -20.33 9.97 -16.71
CA PRO A 193 -19.37 10.81 -17.42
C PRO A 193 -18.65 11.81 -16.51
N GLN A 194 -19.34 12.29 -15.46
CA GLN A 194 -18.77 13.19 -14.47
C GLN A 194 -17.59 12.58 -13.72
N ILE A 195 -17.66 11.29 -13.35
CA ILE A 195 -16.58 10.61 -12.63
C ILE A 195 -15.41 10.32 -13.56
N VAL A 196 -15.67 9.88 -14.79
CA VAL A 196 -14.60 9.69 -15.79
C VAL A 196 -13.87 11.01 -16.04
N GLY A 197 -14.62 12.12 -16.20
CA GLY A 197 -14.04 13.46 -16.30
C GLY A 197 -13.24 13.89 -15.07
N ARG A 198 -13.61 13.46 -13.86
CA ARG A 198 -12.80 13.70 -12.65
C ARG A 198 -11.47 12.94 -12.70
N TYR A 199 -11.47 11.67 -13.14
CA TYR A 199 -10.23 10.91 -13.28
C TYR A 199 -9.31 11.50 -14.35
N LEU A 200 -9.85 11.96 -15.48
CA LEU A 200 -9.05 12.64 -16.52
C LEU A 200 -8.43 13.95 -16.00
N LYS A 201 -9.21 14.77 -15.28
CA LYS A 201 -8.68 15.98 -14.62
C LYS A 201 -7.62 15.66 -13.57
N GLN A 202 -7.79 14.56 -12.85
CA GLN A 202 -6.80 14.09 -11.88
C GLN A 202 -5.52 13.64 -12.58
N LEU A 203 -5.63 12.98 -13.73
CA LEU A 203 -4.49 12.57 -14.55
C LEU A 203 -3.70 13.80 -15.01
N ASP A 204 -4.35 14.84 -15.54
CA ASP A 204 -3.67 16.09 -15.94
C ASP A 204 -2.91 16.73 -14.78
N ARG A 205 -3.56 16.84 -13.60
CA ARG A 205 -2.93 17.39 -12.39
C ARG A 205 -1.71 16.59 -11.97
N LEU A 206 -1.82 15.27 -12.06
CA LEU A 206 -0.76 14.37 -11.69
C LEU A 206 0.40 14.47 -12.69
N SER A 207 0.13 14.49 -13.99
CA SER A 207 1.11 14.70 -15.06
C SER A 207 1.90 16.01 -14.94
N ALA A 208 1.22 17.08 -14.53
CA ALA A 208 1.84 18.39 -14.31
C ALA A 208 2.69 18.48 -13.03
N ASN A 209 2.54 17.53 -12.09
CA ASN A 209 3.23 17.57 -10.81
C ASN A 209 4.57 16.82 -10.88
N ALA A 210 5.67 17.54 -10.60
CA ALA A 210 7.03 16.99 -10.58
C ALA A 210 7.29 16.06 -9.39
N ASP A 211 6.58 16.26 -8.27
CA ASP A 211 6.74 15.49 -7.03
C ASP A 211 5.85 14.24 -6.99
N ARG A 212 5.19 13.91 -8.11
CA ARG A 212 4.29 12.76 -8.18
C ARG A 212 5.01 11.45 -7.83
N PRO A 213 4.32 10.47 -7.20
CA PRO A 213 4.88 9.15 -7.01
C PRO A 213 5.25 8.50 -8.35
N LEU A 214 6.40 7.85 -8.42
CA LEU A 214 6.85 7.14 -9.62
C LEU A 214 5.80 6.10 -10.05
N GLY A 215 5.45 6.09 -11.35
CA GLY A 215 4.49 5.16 -11.93
C GLY A 215 3.02 5.49 -11.66
N SER A 216 2.70 6.50 -10.85
CA SER A 216 1.31 6.88 -10.55
C SER A 216 0.53 7.37 -11.79
N GLU A 217 1.22 8.04 -12.71
CA GLU A 217 0.67 8.51 -13.99
C GLU A 217 0.28 7.36 -14.91
N GLU A 218 1.18 6.40 -15.09
CA GLU A 218 0.93 5.21 -15.86
C GLU A 218 -0.18 4.36 -15.23
N ALA A 219 -0.14 4.16 -13.92
CA ALA A 219 -1.15 3.40 -13.19
C ALA A 219 -2.55 4.00 -13.37
N LEU A 220 -2.69 5.32 -13.20
CA LEU A 220 -3.97 6.00 -13.40
C LEU A 220 -4.42 5.97 -14.87
N THR A 221 -3.49 6.16 -15.82
CA THR A 221 -3.78 6.08 -17.26
C THR A 221 -4.31 4.70 -17.65
N SER A 222 -3.60 3.64 -17.25
CA SER A 222 -4.02 2.26 -17.49
C SER A 222 -5.35 1.94 -16.80
N TYR A 223 -5.57 2.43 -15.59
CA TYR A 223 -6.84 2.26 -14.89
C TYR A 223 -8.00 2.89 -15.66
N ILE A 224 -7.85 4.13 -16.13
CA ILE A 224 -8.89 4.82 -16.90
C ILE A 224 -9.15 4.08 -18.21
N TYR A 225 -8.11 3.73 -18.97
CA TYR A 225 -8.25 3.06 -20.26
C TYR A 225 -8.97 1.71 -20.13
N ASN A 226 -8.53 0.87 -19.19
CA ASN A 226 -9.07 -0.48 -19.02
C ASN A 226 -10.50 -0.50 -18.45
N ASN A 227 -10.90 0.53 -17.70
CA ASN A 227 -12.20 0.55 -17.01
C ASN A 227 -13.22 1.48 -17.63
N TYR A 228 -12.78 2.55 -18.28
CA TYR A 228 -13.61 3.65 -18.76
C TYR A 228 -13.25 4.11 -20.17
N GLY A 229 -12.52 3.31 -20.96
CA GLY A 229 -12.05 3.71 -22.28
C GLY A 229 -13.15 4.25 -23.20
N GLU A 230 -14.27 3.53 -23.30
CA GLU A 230 -15.43 3.93 -24.11
C GLU A 230 -16.03 5.26 -23.64
N GLN A 231 -16.19 5.45 -22.33
CA GLN A 231 -16.76 6.66 -21.76
C GLN A 231 -15.79 7.83 -21.85
N ALA A 232 -14.48 7.59 -21.75
CA ALA A 232 -13.46 8.60 -21.90
C ALA A 232 -13.42 9.15 -23.32
N SER A 233 -13.57 8.29 -24.34
CA SER A 233 -13.67 8.72 -25.74
C SER A 233 -14.93 9.54 -26.05
N GLY A 234 -15.98 9.39 -25.24
CA GLY A 234 -17.23 10.16 -25.37
C GLY A 234 -17.28 11.48 -24.59
N ILE A 235 -16.21 11.86 -23.88
CA ILE A 235 -16.17 13.14 -23.13
C ILE A 235 -15.86 14.29 -24.09
N GLU A 236 -16.71 15.31 -24.08
CA GLU A 236 -16.46 16.56 -24.78
C GLU A 236 -15.28 17.32 -24.13
N GLY A 237 -14.21 17.53 -24.90
CA GLY A 237 -13.03 18.27 -24.47
C GLY A 237 -11.73 17.62 -24.94
N GLN A 238 -10.61 18.32 -24.75
CA GLN A 238 -9.30 17.76 -25.01
C GLN A 238 -8.94 16.75 -23.91
N LEU A 239 -8.55 15.54 -24.31
CA LEU A 239 -8.09 14.52 -23.37
C LEU A 239 -6.66 14.84 -22.90
N PRO A 240 -6.26 14.38 -21.70
CA PRO A 240 -4.87 14.47 -21.26
C PRO A 240 -3.92 13.89 -22.31
N ALA A 241 -2.88 14.64 -22.69
CA ALA A 241 -1.93 14.21 -23.74
C ALA A 241 -1.26 12.85 -23.43
N VAL A 242 -1.10 12.53 -22.14
CA VAL A 242 -0.57 11.23 -21.69
C VAL A 242 -1.55 10.10 -21.96
N TYR A 243 -2.85 10.35 -21.76
CA TYR A 243 -3.91 9.39 -22.07
C TYR A 243 -3.99 9.13 -23.58
N GLU A 244 -3.97 10.19 -24.40
CA GLU A 244 -4.00 10.07 -25.87
C GLU A 244 -2.80 9.26 -26.40
N LYS A 245 -1.59 9.55 -25.90
CA LYS A 245 -0.39 8.78 -26.27
C LYS A 245 -0.51 7.30 -25.90
N TYR A 246 -1.04 7.02 -24.71
CA TYR A 246 -1.25 5.65 -24.26
C TYR A 246 -2.28 4.92 -25.12
N GLN A 247 -3.41 5.56 -25.42
CA GLN A 247 -4.44 5.02 -26.31
C GLN A 247 -3.87 4.71 -27.70
N ALA A 248 -3.17 5.66 -28.33
CA ALA A 248 -2.56 5.47 -29.63
C ALA A 248 -1.53 4.32 -29.64
N ALA A 249 -0.73 4.19 -28.58
CA ALA A 249 0.22 3.08 -28.44
C ALA A 249 -0.49 1.71 -28.34
N ARG A 250 -1.61 1.64 -27.60
CA ARG A 250 -2.41 0.41 -27.46
C ARG A 250 -3.14 0.03 -28.75
N GLU A 251 -3.69 1.00 -29.46
CA GLU A 251 -4.31 0.79 -30.76
C GLU A 251 -3.28 0.29 -31.78
N ARG A 252 -2.10 0.91 -31.84
CA ARG A 252 -0.99 0.47 -32.70
C ARG A 252 -0.53 -0.95 -32.36
N PHE A 253 -0.39 -1.27 -31.08
CA PHE A 253 -0.06 -2.63 -30.64
C PHE A 253 -1.13 -3.64 -31.12
N SER A 254 -2.40 -3.30 -30.94
CA SER A 254 -3.52 -4.16 -31.36
C SER A 254 -3.58 -4.36 -32.88
N GLN A 255 -3.20 -3.35 -33.66
CA GLN A 255 -3.10 -3.45 -35.12
C GLN A 255 -1.94 -4.33 -35.58
N LEU A 256 -0.78 -4.23 -34.94
CA LEU A 256 0.41 -5.03 -35.26
C LEU A 256 0.26 -6.51 -34.88
N HIS A 257 -0.63 -6.83 -33.95
CA HIS A 257 -0.91 -8.17 -33.46
C HIS A 257 -2.28 -8.70 -33.91
N ARG A 258 -2.87 -8.09 -34.95
CA ARG A 258 -4.04 -8.65 -35.64
C ARG A 258 -3.54 -9.73 -36.59
N GLU A 259 -3.73 -10.99 -36.21
CA GLU A 259 -3.61 -12.14 -37.12
C GLU A 259 -4.72 -12.12 -38.18
#